data_AF-A0A1S8T832-F1
#
_entry.id   AF-A0A1S8T832-F1
#
_cell.length_a   1.000
_cell.length_b   1.000
_cell.length_c   1.000
_cell.angle_alpha   90.00
_cell.angle_beta   90.00
_cell.angle_gamma   90.00
#
_symmetry.space_group_name_H-M   'P 1'
#
loop_
_entity.id
_entity.type
_entity.pdbx_description
1 polymer ?
#
loop_
_entity_poly.entity_id
_entity_poly.type
_entity_poly.pdbx_seq_one_letter_code
_entity_poly.pdbx_strand_id
1 'polypeptide(L)'
;MALKAIEEIKNSEIEAEEIVKNSSAEAKEMIKKSVAYAQNQYEDILLKGKERAAIIINEAVESGNKEATPILEKGEKESRDIRNISEKKKNKVVKLVVERIVGIHGNS
;
A
#
# COMPACT_ATOMS: atom_id res chain seq x y z
N MET A 1 46.42 -19.10 62.64
CA MET A 1 45.98 -17.79 62.11
C MET A 1 46.31 -17.64 60.64
N ALA A 2 47.56 -17.78 60.21
CA ALA A 2 47.95 -17.65 58.79
C ALA A 2 47.22 -18.61 57.83
N LEU A 3 47.03 -19.88 58.20
CA LEU A 3 46.31 -20.86 57.37
C LEU A 3 44.84 -20.48 57.11
N LYS A 4 44.14 -19.94 58.11
CA LYS A 4 42.76 -19.48 57.95
C LYS A 4 42.67 -18.28 57.00
N ALA A 5 43.61 -17.34 57.11
CA ALA A 5 43.65 -16.19 56.21
C ALA A 5 43.91 -16.59 54.74
N ILE A 6 44.76 -17.59 54.50
CA ILE A 6 45.02 -18.13 53.16
C ILE A 6 43.77 -18.82 52.59
N GLU A 7 43.04 -19.57 53.42
CA GLU A 7 41.81 -20.24 53.02
C GLU A 7 40.69 -19.23 52.70
N GLU A 8 40.58 -18.16 53.47
CA GLU A 8 39.66 -17.05 53.23
C GLU A 8 39.95 -16.33 51.90
N ILE A 9 41.23 -16.02 51.63
CA ILE A 9 41.65 -15.41 50.36
C ILE A 9 41.28 -16.31 49.18
N LYS A 10 41.54 -17.61 49.29
CA LYS A 10 41.21 -18.58 48.22
C LYS A 10 39.70 -18.65 47.96
N ASN A 11 38.88 -18.59 49.00
CA ASN A 11 37.42 -18.58 48.83
C ASN A 11 36.95 -17.28 48.18
N SER A 12 37.50 -16.13 48.55
CA SER A 12 37.20 -14.85 47.90
C SER A 12 37.63 -14.82 46.43
N GLU A 13 38.75 -15.46 46.07
CA GLU A 13 39.17 -15.60 44.67
C GLU A 13 38.17 -16.44 43.85
N ILE A 14 37.69 -17.55 44.41
CA ILE A 14 36.67 -18.41 43.76
C ILE A 14 35.36 -17.66 43.58
N GLU A 15 34.88 -16.95 44.60
CA GLU A 15 33.66 -16.13 44.51
C GLU A 15 33.81 -15.02 43.46
N ALA A 16 34.96 -14.36 43.41
CA ALA A 16 35.24 -13.33 42.40
C ALA A 16 35.25 -13.91 40.97
N GLU A 17 35.87 -15.07 40.75
CA GLU A 17 35.84 -15.77 39.46
C GLU A 17 34.41 -16.15 39.05
N GLU A 18 33.61 -16.63 39.99
CA GLU A 18 32.22 -17.01 39.73
C GLU A 18 31.36 -15.79 39.35
N ILE A 19 31.53 -14.67 40.06
CA ILE A 19 30.88 -13.40 39.73
C ILE A 19 31.24 -12.96 38.30
N VAL A 20 32.53 -12.95 37.95
CA VAL A 20 32.99 -12.55 36.62
C VAL A 20 32.40 -13.46 35.53
N LYS A 21 32.38 -14.77 35.79
CA LYS A 21 31.82 -15.76 34.85
C LYS A 21 30.32 -15.54 34.64
N ASN A 22 29.56 -15.34 35.72
CA ASN A 22 28.12 -15.12 35.66
C ASN A 22 27.78 -13.80 34.95
N SER A 23 28.47 -12.70 35.31
CA SER A 23 28.28 -11.42 34.62
C SER A 23 28.63 -11.49 33.13
N SER A 24 29.67 -12.26 32.75
CA SER A 24 30.01 -12.48 31.34
C SER A 24 28.91 -13.25 30.60
N ALA A 25 28.31 -14.25 31.24
CA ALA A 25 27.22 -15.04 30.67
C ALA A 25 25.95 -14.18 30.49
N GLU A 26 25.57 -13.42 31.51
CA GLU A 26 24.43 -12.50 31.48
C GLU A 26 24.59 -11.42 30.40
N ALA A 27 25.78 -10.84 30.28
CA ALA A 27 26.07 -9.85 29.25
C ALA A 27 25.86 -10.42 27.83
N LYS A 28 26.33 -11.66 27.59
CA LYS A 28 26.12 -12.35 26.31
C LYS A 28 24.65 -12.65 26.05
N GLU A 29 23.90 -13.05 27.07
CA GLU A 29 22.47 -13.32 26.95
C GLU A 29 21.67 -12.04 26.67
N MET A 30 22.01 -10.95 27.36
CA MET A 30 21.42 -9.63 27.13
C MET A 30 21.65 -9.16 25.70
N ILE A 31 22.87 -9.31 25.17
CA ILE A 31 23.16 -8.96 23.76
C ILE A 31 22.31 -9.80 22.81
N LYS A 32 22.21 -11.12 23.02
CA LYS A 32 21.38 -11.99 22.17
C LYS A 32 19.91 -11.58 22.18
N LYS A 33 19.35 -11.29 23.36
CA LYS A 33 17.96 -10.81 23.49
C LYS A 33 17.74 -9.48 22.80
N SER A 34 18.68 -8.54 22.95
CA SER A 34 18.61 -7.23 22.29
C SER A 34 18.68 -7.34 20.77
N VAL A 35 19.53 -8.22 20.23
CA VAL A 35 19.61 -8.46 18.78
C VAL A 35 18.30 -9.07 18.26
N ALA A 36 17.77 -10.08 18.94
CA ALA A 36 16.50 -10.70 18.55
C ALA A 36 15.34 -9.69 18.60
N TYR A 37 15.28 -8.87 19.66
CA TYR A 37 14.28 -7.81 19.79
C TYR A 37 14.41 -6.77 18.66
N ALA A 38 15.62 -6.30 18.37
CA ALA A 38 15.86 -5.35 17.28
C ALA A 38 15.43 -5.91 15.92
N GLN A 39 15.71 -7.19 15.66
CA GLN A 39 15.31 -7.84 14.42
C GLN A 39 13.78 -7.96 14.31
N ASN A 40 13.10 -8.37 15.38
CA ASN A 40 11.63 -8.43 15.40
C ASN A 40 11.00 -7.04 15.16
N GLN A 41 11.55 -6.00 15.79
CA GLN A 41 11.08 -4.63 15.61
C GLN A 41 11.29 -4.14 14.17
N TYR A 42 12.42 -4.49 13.56
CA TYR A 42 12.69 -4.17 12.17
C TYR A 42 11.70 -4.85 11.22
N GLU A 43 11.44 -6.14 11.42
CA GLU A 43 10.48 -6.92 10.62
C GLU A 43 9.05 -6.39 10.78
N ASP A 44 8.63 -6.03 12.00
CA ASP A 44 7.33 -5.41 12.29
C ASP A 44 7.16 -4.05 11.58
N ILE A 45 8.19 -3.20 11.60
CA ILE A 45 8.18 -1.91 10.88
C ILE A 45 8.05 -2.12 9.38
N LEU A 46 8.78 -3.10 8.81
CA LEU A 46 8.66 -3.44 7.39
C LEU A 46 7.26 -3.92 7.03
N LEU A 47 6.66 -4.77 7.86
CA LEU A 47 5.33 -5.31 7.63
C LEU A 47 4.28 -4.20 7.67
N LYS A 48 4.31 -3.35 8.70
CA LYS A 48 3.44 -2.16 8.82
C LYS A 48 3.62 -1.20 7.65
N GLY A 49 4.85 -1.03 7.16
CA GLY A 49 5.15 -0.23 5.97
C GLY A 49 4.46 -0.79 4.73
N LYS A 50 4.54 -2.10 4.51
CA LYS A 50 3.88 -2.79 3.38
C LYS A 50 2.37 -2.71 3.47
N GLU A 51 1.79 -2.91 4.66
CA GLU A 51 0.35 -2.81 4.87
C GLU A 51 -0.17 -1.40 4.56
N ARG A 52 0.52 -0.36 5.06
CA ARG A 52 0.15 1.03 4.75
C ARG A 52 0.25 1.33 3.26
N ALA A 53 1.29 0.85 2.59
CA ALA A 53 1.42 1.02 1.14
C ALA A 53 0.26 0.34 0.39
N ALA A 54 -0.12 -0.87 0.80
CA ALA A 54 -1.25 -1.59 0.21
C ALA A 54 -2.58 -0.86 0.42
N ILE A 55 -2.81 -0.30 1.61
CA ILE A 55 -4.00 0.53 1.91
C ILE A 55 -4.05 1.73 0.97
N ILE A 56 -2.96 2.50 0.85
CA ILE A 56 -2.91 3.68 -0.01
C ILE A 56 -3.19 3.33 -1.47
N ILE A 57 -2.62 2.23 -1.97
CA ILE A 57 -2.86 1.77 -3.34
C ILE A 57 -4.32 1.39 -3.54
N ASN A 58 -4.91 0.63 -2.61
CA ASN A 58 -6.31 0.22 -2.71
C ASN A 58 -7.26 1.42 -2.65
N GLU A 59 -7.01 2.38 -1.76
CA GLU A 59 -7.79 3.62 -1.67
C GLU A 59 -7.70 4.43 -2.97
N ALA A 60 -6.51 4.53 -3.58
CA ALA A 60 -6.33 5.20 -4.87
C ALA A 60 -7.09 4.50 -6.00
N VAL A 61 -7.06 3.16 -6.03
CA VAL A 61 -7.81 2.35 -7.02
C VAL A 61 -9.32 2.53 -6.83
N GLU A 62 -9.82 2.49 -5.59
CA GLU A 62 -11.23 2.72 -5.30
C GLU A 62 -11.68 4.12 -5.68
N SER A 63 -10.90 5.15 -5.38
CA SER A 63 -11.20 6.54 -5.78
C SER A 63 -11.24 6.66 -7.30
N GLY A 64 -10.23 6.10 -7.99
CA GLY A 64 -10.19 6.09 -9.45
C GLY A 64 -11.40 5.40 -10.06
N ASN A 65 -11.84 4.27 -9.50
CA ASN A 65 -13.05 3.58 -9.96
C ASN A 65 -14.32 4.40 -9.70
N LYS A 66 -14.43 5.04 -8.53
CA LYS A 66 -15.55 5.93 -8.19
C LYS A 66 -15.64 7.13 -9.14
N GLU A 67 -14.51 7.69 -9.54
CA GLU A 67 -14.45 8.80 -10.51
C GLU A 67 -14.71 8.33 -11.95
N ALA A 68 -14.24 7.13 -12.32
CA ALA A 68 -14.44 6.56 -13.65
C ALA A 68 -15.90 6.16 -13.90
N THR A 69 -16.61 5.68 -12.88
CA THR A 69 -17.99 5.19 -12.98
C THR A 69 -18.95 6.23 -13.60
N PRO A 70 -19.08 7.47 -13.10
CA PRO A 70 -19.97 8.47 -13.68
C PRO A 70 -19.56 8.88 -15.10
N ILE A 71 -18.25 8.83 -15.43
CA ILE A 71 -17.76 9.12 -16.78
C ILE A 71 -18.25 8.04 -17.76
N LEU A 72 -18.15 6.77 -17.38
CA LEU A 72 -18.64 5.64 -18.17
C LEU A 72 -20.15 5.69 -18.35
N GLU A 73 -20.90 5.89 -17.26
CA GLU A 73 -22.37 6.01 -17.30
C GLU A 73 -22.83 7.16 -18.20
N LYS A 74 -22.15 8.32 -18.11
CA LYS A 74 -22.41 9.47 -18.98
C LYS A 74 -22.13 9.13 -20.45
N GLY A 75 -20.98 8.52 -20.74
CA GLY A 75 -20.63 8.11 -22.11
C GLY A 75 -21.62 7.10 -22.70
N GLU A 76 -22.07 6.13 -21.90
CA GLU A 76 -23.10 5.18 -22.31
C GLU A 76 -24.45 5.85 -22.58
N LYS A 77 -24.83 6.83 -21.74
CA LYS A 77 -26.05 7.60 -21.95
C LYS A 77 -25.98 8.41 -23.24
N GLU A 78 -24.90 9.15 -23.44
CA GLU A 78 -24.69 9.96 -24.65
C GLU A 78 -24.68 9.09 -25.92
N SER A 79 -24.02 7.94 -25.89
CA SER A 79 -24.00 6.98 -26.99
C SER A 79 -25.40 6.43 -27.31
N ARG A 80 -26.19 6.08 -26.27
CA ARG A 80 -27.59 5.67 -26.43
C ARG A 80 -28.45 6.79 -27.02
N ASP A 81 -28.28 8.02 -26.55
CA ASP A 81 -29.04 9.18 -27.03
C ASP A 81 -28.76 9.45 -28.52
N ILE A 82 -27.51 9.31 -28.95
CA ILE A 82 -27.11 9.42 -30.37
C ILE A 82 -27.73 8.29 -31.19
N ARG A 83 -27.65 7.04 -30.71
CA ARG A 83 -28.19 5.88 -31.44
C ARG A 83 -29.72 5.94 -31.57
N ASN A 84 -30.39 6.46 -30.55
CA ASN A 84 -31.85 6.52 -30.45
C ASN A 84 -32.44 7.85 -30.93
N ILE A 85 -31.71 8.62 -31.75
CA ILE A 85 -32.26 9.82 -32.39
C ILE A 85 -33.54 9.44 -33.15
N SER A 86 -34.60 10.23 -32.93
CA SER A 86 -35.92 9.95 -33.53
C SER A 86 -35.88 9.99 -35.06
N GLU A 87 -36.60 9.06 -35.69
CA GLU A 87 -36.77 9.02 -37.14
C GLU A 87 -37.28 10.35 -37.71
N LYS A 88 -38.13 11.06 -36.97
CA LYS A 88 -38.60 12.40 -37.34
C LYS A 88 -37.45 13.40 -37.49
N LYS A 89 -36.44 13.37 -36.60
CA LYS A 89 -35.24 14.21 -36.71
C LYS A 89 -34.37 13.76 -37.88
N LYS A 90 -34.17 12.46 -38.06
CA LYS A 90 -33.41 11.91 -39.20
C LYS A 90 -34.02 12.33 -40.53
N ASN A 91 -35.32 12.13 -40.70
CA ASN A 91 -36.05 12.49 -41.92
C ASN A 91 -36.03 14.00 -42.19
N LYS A 92 -36.10 14.83 -41.13
CA LYS A 92 -35.94 16.29 -41.28
C LYS A 92 -34.57 16.66 -41.83
N VAL A 93 -33.50 16.03 -41.34
CA VAL A 93 -32.12 16.28 -41.82
C VAL A 93 -31.97 15.78 -43.26
N VAL A 94 -32.46 14.58 -43.59
CA VAL A 94 -32.45 14.04 -44.96
C VAL A 94 -33.16 15.00 -45.92
N LYS A 95 -34.35 15.49 -45.55
CA LYS A 95 -35.11 16.45 -46.37
C LYS A 95 -34.31 17.75 -46.61
N LEU A 96 -33.67 18.31 -45.59
CA LEU A 96 -32.82 19.50 -45.74
C LEU A 96 -31.64 19.29 -46.70
N VAL A 97 -31.02 18.11 -46.66
CA VAL A 97 -29.92 17.76 -47.57
C VAL A 97 -30.43 17.61 -49.00
N VAL A 98 -31.57 16.93 -49.20
CA VAL A 98 -32.21 16.79 -50.51
C VAL A 98 -32.60 18.16 -51.08
N GLU A 99 -33.23 19.03 -50.28
CA GLU A 99 -33.59 20.39 -50.70
C GLU A 99 -32.36 21.22 -51.10
N ARG A 100 -31.23 21.08 -50.41
CA ARG A 100 -29.97 21.75 -50.82
C ARG A 100 -29.42 21.22 -52.14
N ILE A 101 -29.42 19.91 -52.35
CA ILE A 101 -28.88 19.31 -53.58
C ILE A 101 -29.78 19.65 -54.78
N VAL A 102 -31.08 19.43 -54.62
CA VAL A 102 -32.09 19.69 -55.66
C VAL A 102 -32.25 21.20 -55.91
N GLY A 103 -32.13 22.07 -54.91
CA GLY A 103 -32.18 23.52 -55.12
C GLY A 103 -31.00 24.08 -55.91
N ILE A 104 -29.85 23.41 -55.90
CA ILE A 104 -28.66 23.83 -56.66
C ILE A 104 -28.66 23.22 -58.09
N HIS A 105 -29.23 22.03 -58.29
CA HIS A 105 -29.15 21.28 -59.57
C HIS A 105 -30.50 21.06 -60.28
N GLY A 106 -31.61 21.45 -59.65
CA GLY A 106 -32.97 21.09 -60.06
C GLY A 106 -33.81 22.26 -60.57
N ASN A 107 -33.17 23.36 -61.00
CA ASN A 107 -33.84 24.35 -61.83
C ASN A 107 -33.51 24.01 -63.30
N SER A 108 -34.35 23.17 -63.89
CA SER A 108 -34.71 23.29 -65.31
C SER A 108 -36.21 23.44 -65.42
#